data_AF-A0A0C3S9N6-F1
#
_entry.id   AF-A0A0C3S9N6-F1
#
_cell.length_a   1.000
_cell.length_b   1.000
_cell.length_c   1.000
_cell.angle_alpha   90.00
_cell.angle_beta   90.00
_cell.angle_gamma   90.00
#
_symmetry.space_group_name_H-M   'P 1'
#
loop_
_entity.id
_entity.type
_entity.pdbx_description
1 polymer ?
#
loop_
_entity_poly.entity_id
_entity_poly.type
_entity_poly.pdbx_seq_one_letter_code
_entity_poly.pdbx_strand_id
1 'polypeptide(L)'
;MFRLPTHLEELIPPPNRQVAQTNPWRGSLVLSSRSPTARGQPELRCTAAETGGDNQVEFWPASFVVEVMGHRPLLAQLTEWLKSNKPPMCMFMPDRLADQAAHRANQAAFESLATALGQSQTVAVLPWNTPGPLSAGAGIIIFPTGSSRNLLVGALFPDTTFPEFIGSPSLIPRSIPYSPTSGHDPFDPAPPNIAASQRQASGSQSRFLS
;
A
#
# COMPACT_ATOMS: atom_id res chain seq x y z
N MET A 1 -16.29 -47.54 15.80
CA MET A 1 -16.74 -47.53 14.39
C MET A 1 -17.15 -46.10 14.06
N PHE A 2 -16.29 -45.32 13.41
CA PHE A 2 -16.57 -43.94 13.00
C PHE A 2 -17.21 -43.96 11.61
N ARG A 3 -18.42 -43.41 11.48
CA ARG A 3 -19.09 -43.20 10.19
C ARG A 3 -18.80 -41.76 9.75
N LEU A 4 -18.05 -41.59 8.66
CA LEU A 4 -17.88 -40.30 8.02
C LEU A 4 -19.23 -39.85 7.43
N PRO A 5 -19.69 -38.61 7.66
CA PRO A 5 -20.87 -38.07 6.99
C PRO A 5 -20.60 -37.92 5.48
N THR A 6 -21.34 -38.64 4.65
CA THR A 6 -21.22 -38.67 3.17
C THR A 6 -21.98 -37.52 2.46
N HIS A 7 -22.33 -36.45 3.15
CA HIS A 7 -23.15 -35.34 2.60
C HIS A 7 -22.32 -34.15 2.09
N LEU A 8 -21.10 -34.36 1.58
CA LEU A 8 -20.26 -33.28 1.03
C LEU A 8 -20.46 -33.03 -0.48
N GLU A 9 -21.27 -33.83 -1.16
CA GLU A 9 -21.50 -33.71 -2.61
C GLU A 9 -22.52 -32.61 -2.99
N GLU A 10 -23.22 -32.02 -2.01
CA GLU A 10 -24.29 -31.03 -2.26
C GLU A 10 -23.78 -29.57 -2.35
N LEU A 11 -22.46 -29.35 -2.22
CA LEU A 11 -21.86 -28.02 -2.25
C LEU A 11 -21.56 -27.48 -3.66
N ILE A 12 -21.76 -28.29 -4.70
CA ILE A 12 -21.67 -27.81 -6.08
C ILE A 12 -23.07 -27.35 -6.48
N PRO A 13 -23.33 -26.03 -6.61
CA PRO A 13 -24.62 -25.57 -7.07
C PRO A 13 -24.92 -26.21 -8.43
N PRO A 14 -26.16 -26.66 -8.66
CA PRO A 14 -26.52 -27.30 -9.91
C PRO A 14 -26.18 -26.38 -11.09
N PRO A 15 -25.82 -26.90 -12.27
CA PRO A 15 -25.27 -26.11 -13.38
C PRO A 15 -26.10 -24.87 -13.77
N ASN A 16 -27.42 -24.94 -13.59
CA ASN A 16 -28.35 -23.83 -13.84
C ASN A 16 -28.31 -22.70 -12.80
N ARG A 17 -27.64 -22.90 -11.66
CA ARG A 17 -27.37 -21.92 -10.61
C ARG A 17 -25.90 -21.49 -10.56
N GLN A 18 -25.07 -22.00 -11.45
CA GLN A 18 -23.70 -21.51 -11.61
C GLN A 18 -23.78 -20.16 -12.31
N VAL A 19 -23.62 -19.09 -11.54
CA VAL A 19 -23.45 -17.75 -12.09
C VAL A 19 -22.12 -17.75 -12.83
N ALA A 20 -22.09 -17.20 -14.04
CA ALA A 20 -20.84 -17.00 -14.79
C ALA A 20 -19.89 -16.21 -13.90
N GLN A 21 -18.80 -16.85 -13.46
CA GLN A 21 -17.83 -16.20 -12.60
C GLN A 21 -17.18 -15.08 -13.42
N THR A 22 -17.31 -13.84 -12.98
CA THR A 22 -16.63 -12.71 -13.62
C THR A 22 -15.12 -12.98 -13.57
N ASN A 23 -14.45 -12.77 -14.71
CA ASN A 23 -13.01 -12.98 -14.74
C ASN A 23 -12.37 -11.96 -13.78
N PRO A 24 -11.60 -12.40 -12.76
CA PRO A 24 -10.94 -11.47 -11.87
C PRO A 24 -9.96 -10.63 -12.68
N TRP A 25 -9.86 -9.34 -12.36
CA TRP A 25 -8.84 -8.49 -12.96
C TRP A 25 -7.46 -9.05 -12.62
N ARG A 26 -6.56 -9.06 -13.60
CA ARG A 26 -5.16 -9.45 -13.44
C ARG A 26 -4.28 -8.35 -14.02
N GLY A 27 -3.36 -7.86 -13.21
CA GLY A 27 -2.45 -6.83 -13.66
C GLY A 27 -1.30 -6.62 -12.70
N SER A 28 -0.66 -5.46 -12.80
CA SER A 28 0.48 -5.12 -11.97
C SER A 28 0.34 -3.82 -11.20
N LEU A 29 1.00 -3.78 -10.04
CA LEU A 29 1.16 -2.62 -9.20
C LEU A 29 2.63 -2.21 -9.23
N VAL A 30 2.91 -1.07 -9.82
CA VAL A 30 4.25 -0.49 -9.91
C VAL A 30 4.42 0.48 -8.75
N LEU A 31 5.26 0.13 -7.79
CA LEU A 31 5.48 0.96 -6.61
C LEU A 31 6.34 2.16 -6.97
N SER A 32 5.81 3.37 -6.73
CA SER A 32 6.56 4.62 -6.89
C SER A 32 7.69 4.70 -5.87
N SER A 33 8.90 4.31 -6.28
CA SER A 33 10.11 4.53 -5.49
C SER A 33 10.42 6.02 -5.45
N ARG A 34 10.49 6.61 -4.25
CA ARG A 34 10.97 7.98 -4.06
C ARG A 34 12.50 8.10 -4.22
N SER A 35 13.21 6.97 -4.37
CA SER A 35 14.67 6.98 -4.53
C SER A 35 15.06 6.93 -6.01
N PRO A 36 15.74 7.96 -6.53
CA PRO A 36 16.21 8.00 -7.92
C PRO A 36 17.35 7.01 -8.20
N THR A 37 17.93 6.39 -7.17
CA THR A 37 19.07 5.47 -7.30
C THR A 37 18.66 3.99 -7.25
N ALA A 38 17.39 3.70 -6.96
CA ALA A 38 16.90 2.33 -6.89
C ALA A 38 16.81 1.73 -8.31
N ARG A 39 17.67 0.76 -8.62
CA ARG A 39 17.58 0.02 -9.89
C ARG A 39 16.33 -0.87 -9.86
N GLY A 40 15.39 -0.57 -10.75
CA GLY A 40 14.13 -1.29 -10.92
C GLY A 40 13.04 -0.81 -9.95
N GLN A 41 11.91 -0.33 -10.50
CA GLN A 41 10.72 -0.15 -9.68
C GLN A 41 10.14 -1.52 -9.35
N PRO A 42 9.88 -1.83 -8.07
CA PRO A 42 9.30 -3.12 -7.72
C PRO A 42 7.88 -3.19 -8.30
N GLU A 43 7.69 -4.16 -9.19
CA GLU A 43 6.41 -4.50 -9.81
C GLU A 43 5.82 -5.70 -9.07
N LEU A 44 4.59 -5.56 -8.57
CA LEU A 44 3.83 -6.64 -7.98
C LEU A 44 2.77 -7.10 -8.96
N ARG A 45 2.69 -8.40 -9.24
CA ARG A 45 1.60 -8.98 -10.01
C ARG A 45 0.50 -9.43 -9.07
N CYS A 46 -0.72 -8.98 -9.30
CA CYS A 46 -1.84 -9.29 -8.44
C CYS A 46 -3.11 -9.57 -9.22
N THR A 47 -4.04 -10.24 -8.54
CA THR A 47 -5.40 -10.44 -9.00
C THR A 47 -6.34 -9.65 -8.11
N ALA A 48 -7.38 -9.05 -8.69
CA ALA A 48 -8.44 -8.39 -7.93
C ALA A 48 -9.75 -9.15 -8.11
N ALA A 49 -10.36 -9.51 -6.99
CA ALA A 49 -11.68 -10.14 -6.94
C ALA A 49 -12.71 -9.12 -6.45
N GLU A 50 -13.86 -9.10 -7.10
CA GLU A 50 -15.01 -8.30 -6.68
C GLU A 50 -15.59 -8.84 -5.36
N THR A 51 -15.85 -7.94 -4.41
CA THR A 51 -16.54 -8.29 -3.16
C THR A 51 -17.93 -7.67 -3.03
N GLY A 52 -18.32 -6.81 -3.97
CA GLY A 52 -19.70 -6.34 -4.11
C GLY A 52 -19.83 -5.11 -5.00
N GLY A 53 -20.86 -5.13 -5.84
CA GLY A 53 -21.21 -4.04 -6.75
C GLY A 53 -20.50 -4.14 -8.10
N ASP A 54 -21.06 -3.48 -9.11
CA ASP A 54 -20.42 -3.38 -10.42
C ASP A 54 -19.13 -2.57 -10.31
N ASN A 55 -18.00 -3.27 -10.45
CA ASN A 55 -16.66 -2.72 -10.29
C ASN A 55 -16.02 -2.30 -11.62
N GLN A 56 -16.72 -2.49 -12.75
CA GLN A 56 -16.24 -2.06 -14.08
C GLN A 56 -14.81 -2.54 -14.38
N VAL A 57 -14.50 -3.77 -13.97
CA VAL A 57 -13.14 -4.34 -13.98
C VAL A 57 -12.53 -4.41 -15.39
N GLU A 58 -13.38 -4.46 -16.41
CA GLU A 58 -13.00 -4.43 -17.83
C GLU A 58 -12.35 -3.12 -18.28
N PHE A 59 -12.55 -2.02 -17.54
CA PHE A 59 -11.97 -0.71 -17.84
C PHE A 59 -10.70 -0.42 -17.04
N TRP A 60 -10.31 -1.31 -16.14
CA TRP A 60 -9.11 -1.12 -15.34
C TRP A 60 -7.86 -1.25 -16.21
N PRO A 61 -6.84 -0.39 -16.06
CA PRO A 61 -5.58 -0.54 -16.76
C PRO A 61 -4.89 -1.86 -16.36
N ALA A 62 -4.05 -2.38 -17.25
CA ALA A 62 -3.25 -3.57 -16.96
C ALA A 62 -2.19 -3.33 -15.87
N SER A 63 -1.83 -2.07 -15.63
CA SER A 63 -0.83 -1.67 -14.64
C SER A 63 -1.23 -0.38 -13.93
N PHE A 64 -1.09 -0.35 -12.62
CA PHE A 64 -1.29 0.81 -11.77
C PHE A 64 0.03 1.31 -11.21
N VAL A 65 0.20 2.63 -11.20
CA VAL A 65 1.25 3.27 -10.41
C VAL A 65 0.71 3.44 -8.99
N VAL A 66 1.41 2.88 -8.01
CA VAL A 66 0.99 2.92 -6.61
C VAL A 66 1.69 4.06 -5.89
N GLU A 67 0.88 4.93 -5.29
CA GLU A 67 1.35 6.04 -4.47
C GLU A 67 1.03 5.78 -3.00
N VAL A 68 2.06 5.49 -2.20
CA VAL A 68 1.91 5.29 -0.76
C VAL A 68 1.81 6.65 -0.05
N MET A 69 0.70 6.85 0.67
CA MET A 69 0.41 8.08 1.42
C MET A 69 1.10 8.06 2.79
N GLY A 70 2.42 8.29 2.79
CA GLY A 70 3.28 8.08 3.96
C GLY A 70 3.36 9.22 5.00
N HIS A 71 2.52 10.25 4.92
CA HIS A 71 2.71 11.47 5.73
C HIS A 71 1.92 11.52 7.03
N ARG A 72 0.89 10.68 7.19
CA ARG A 72 0.05 10.61 8.40
C ARG A 72 -0.69 9.28 8.48
N PRO A 73 -1.12 8.84 9.67
CA PRO A 73 -2.02 7.70 9.80
C PRO A 73 -3.39 8.05 9.17
N LEU A 74 -3.74 7.36 8.10
CA LEU A 74 -4.97 7.57 7.31
C LEU A 74 -5.97 6.42 7.46
N LEU A 75 -5.52 5.25 7.92
CA LEU A 75 -6.33 4.04 7.92
C LEU A 75 -7.60 4.18 8.77
N ALA A 76 -7.50 4.81 9.94
CA ALA A 76 -8.65 5.04 10.81
C ALA A 76 -9.71 5.98 10.19
N GLN A 77 -9.26 7.09 9.58
CA GLN A 77 -10.15 8.04 8.90
C GLN A 77 -10.84 7.39 7.69
N LEU A 78 -10.08 6.62 6.90
CA LEU A 78 -10.63 5.87 5.79
C LEU A 78 -11.68 4.86 6.27
N THR A 79 -11.37 4.10 7.33
CA THR A 79 -12.28 3.09 7.88
C THR A 79 -13.60 3.72 8.34
N GLU A 80 -13.55 4.89 8.97
CA GLU A 80 -14.76 5.61 9.38
C GLU A 80 -15.54 6.12 8.16
N TRP A 81 -14.85 6.71 7.19
CA TRP A 81 -15.46 7.18 5.95
C TRP A 81 -16.15 6.04 5.17
N LEU A 82 -15.54 4.85 5.11
CA LEU A 82 -16.08 3.67 4.44
C LEU A 82 -17.41 3.20 5.06
N LYS A 83 -17.59 3.31 6.38
CA LYS A 83 -18.85 2.92 7.04
C LYS A 83 -20.02 3.78 6.58
N SER A 84 -19.78 5.07 6.38
CA SER A 84 -20.80 6.04 5.98
C SER A 84 -21.11 5.99 4.48
N ASN A 85 -20.08 5.84 3.64
CA ASN A 85 -20.23 6.00 2.19
C ASN A 85 -20.39 4.69 1.42
N LYS A 86 -19.89 3.57 1.96
CA LYS A 86 -20.01 2.22 1.38
C LYS A 86 -19.70 2.18 -0.14
N PRO A 87 -18.50 2.62 -0.57
CA PRO A 87 -18.12 2.50 -1.97
C PRO A 87 -18.08 1.02 -2.38
N PRO A 88 -18.10 0.73 -3.69
CA PRO A 88 -17.80 -0.61 -4.19
C PRO A 88 -16.41 -1.06 -3.73
N MET A 89 -16.28 -2.36 -3.48
CA MET A 89 -15.07 -2.93 -2.87
C MET A 89 -14.51 -4.07 -3.72
N CYS A 90 -13.20 -4.25 -3.63
CA CYS A 90 -12.49 -5.39 -4.19
C CYS A 90 -11.42 -5.90 -3.23
N MET A 91 -10.92 -7.11 -3.49
CA MET A 91 -9.81 -7.71 -2.77
C MET A 91 -8.66 -7.99 -3.73
N PHE A 92 -7.47 -7.49 -3.40
CA PHE A 92 -6.23 -7.80 -4.10
C PHE A 92 -5.49 -8.96 -3.43
N MET A 93 -4.98 -9.86 -4.26
CA MET A 93 -4.18 -11.03 -3.87
C MET A 93 -2.92 -11.11 -4.75
N PRO A 94 -1.79 -11.64 -4.26
CA PRO A 94 -0.63 -11.90 -5.10
C PRO A 94 -0.98 -12.94 -6.17
N ASP A 95 -0.57 -12.68 -7.42
CA ASP A 95 -0.83 -13.60 -8.53
C ASP A 95 0.07 -14.86 -8.45
N ARG A 96 -0.44 -15.96 -9.00
CA ARG A 96 0.27 -17.24 -9.12
C ARG A 96 1.07 -17.24 -10.43
N LEU A 97 2.36 -17.02 -10.31
CA LEU A 97 3.28 -17.03 -11.45
C LEU A 97 3.73 -18.46 -11.76
N ALA A 98 4.01 -18.75 -13.03
CA ALA A 98 4.44 -20.07 -13.48
C ALA A 98 5.82 -20.46 -12.91
N ASP A 99 6.74 -19.49 -12.81
CA ASP A 99 8.02 -19.68 -12.15
C ASP A 99 7.86 -19.60 -10.62
N GLN A 100 8.31 -20.64 -9.92
CA GLN A 100 8.19 -20.74 -8.47
C GLN A 100 9.04 -19.68 -7.74
N ALA A 101 10.22 -19.35 -8.27
CA ALA A 101 11.08 -18.33 -7.66
C ALA A 101 10.43 -16.94 -7.77
N ALA A 102 9.96 -16.57 -8.96
CA ALA A 102 9.20 -15.34 -9.18
C ALA A 102 7.93 -15.30 -8.35
N HIS A 103 7.18 -16.40 -8.23
CA HIS A 103 5.98 -16.45 -7.41
C HIS A 103 6.27 -16.16 -5.92
N ARG A 104 7.32 -16.79 -5.35
CA ARG A 104 7.73 -16.52 -3.97
C ARG A 104 8.18 -15.08 -3.76
N ALA A 105 8.93 -14.52 -4.71
CA ALA A 105 9.36 -13.13 -4.66
C ALA A 105 8.16 -12.16 -4.72
N ASN A 106 7.22 -12.40 -5.63
CA ASN A 106 5.99 -11.62 -5.77
C ASN A 106 5.13 -11.67 -4.49
N GLN A 107 4.94 -12.87 -3.93
CA GLN A 107 4.20 -13.04 -2.69
C GLN A 107 4.88 -12.30 -1.52
N ALA A 108 6.19 -12.49 -1.33
CA ALA A 108 6.93 -11.82 -0.26
C ALA A 108 6.89 -10.30 -0.38
N ALA A 109 6.97 -9.77 -1.61
CA ALA A 109 6.89 -8.33 -1.85
C ALA A 109 5.47 -7.77 -1.60
N PHE A 110 4.43 -8.53 -1.96
CA PHE A 110 3.04 -8.17 -1.65
C PHE A 110 2.77 -8.18 -0.14
N GLU A 111 3.22 -9.22 0.58
CA GLU A 111 3.12 -9.31 2.04
C GLU A 111 3.89 -8.16 2.74
N SER A 112 5.05 -7.79 2.19
CA SER A 112 5.84 -6.66 2.67
C SER A 112 5.08 -5.35 2.52
N LEU A 113 4.44 -5.10 1.38
CA LEU A 113 3.58 -3.93 1.17
C LEU A 113 2.41 -3.89 2.16
N ALA A 114 1.67 -4.99 2.29
CA ALA A 114 0.53 -5.07 3.21
C ALA A 114 0.96 -4.83 4.66
N THR A 115 2.08 -5.41 5.07
CA THR A 115 2.67 -5.20 6.40
C THR A 115 3.09 -3.74 6.60
N ALA A 116 3.75 -3.14 5.61
CA ALA A 116 4.19 -1.74 5.68
C ALA A 116 3.01 -0.77 5.83
N LEU A 117 1.95 -0.95 5.05
CA LEU A 117 0.73 -0.14 5.17
C LEU A 117 0.08 -0.32 6.55
N GLY A 118 0.02 -1.56 7.06
CA GLY A 118 -0.58 -1.87 8.35
C GLY A 118 0.20 -1.29 9.53
N GLN A 119 1.52 -1.43 9.52
CA GLN A 119 2.39 -0.91 10.58
C GLN A 119 2.40 0.62 10.63
N SER A 120 2.41 1.27 9.46
CA SER A 120 2.39 2.73 9.37
C SER A 120 0.99 3.34 9.52
N GLN A 121 -0.06 2.52 9.55
CA GLN A 121 -1.46 2.97 9.52
C GLN A 121 -1.76 3.87 8.31
N THR A 122 -1.09 3.63 7.19
CA THR A 122 -1.23 4.39 5.95
C THR A 122 -2.04 3.61 4.92
N VAL A 123 -2.29 4.26 3.79
CA VAL A 123 -3.01 3.70 2.64
C VAL A 123 -2.21 3.99 1.37
N ALA A 124 -2.48 3.26 0.31
CA ALA A 124 -1.93 3.54 -1.01
C ALA A 124 -3.04 3.90 -1.99
N VAL A 125 -2.70 4.72 -2.98
CA VAL A 125 -3.62 5.24 -3.98
C VAL A 125 -3.18 4.76 -5.36
N LEU A 126 -4.15 4.29 -6.14
CA LEU A 126 -4.01 3.83 -7.52
C LEU A 126 -4.90 4.73 -8.38
N PRO A 127 -4.39 5.89 -8.84
CA PRO A 127 -5.17 6.78 -9.68
C PRO A 127 -5.44 6.15 -11.06
N TRP A 128 -6.58 6.50 -11.66
CA TRP A 128 -6.84 6.21 -13.07
C TRP A 128 -5.93 7.09 -13.95
N ASN A 129 -4.70 6.64 -14.20
CA ASN A 129 -3.70 7.39 -14.98
C ASN A 129 -3.91 7.30 -16.51
N THR A 130 -5.12 6.98 -16.97
CA THR A 130 -5.43 6.82 -18.39
C THR A 130 -6.23 8.01 -18.91
N PRO A 131 -5.85 8.61 -20.06
CA PRO A 131 -6.73 9.52 -20.76
C PRO A 131 -7.93 8.71 -21.27
N GLY A 132 -9.08 8.83 -20.60
CA GLY A 132 -10.25 8.02 -20.85
C GLY A 132 -11.51 8.60 -20.21
N PRO A 133 -12.65 7.87 -20.22
CA PRO A 133 -13.92 8.33 -19.66
C PRO A 133 -13.90 8.47 -18.12
N LEU A 134 -12.89 7.91 -17.45
CA LEU A 134 -12.75 7.98 -16.01
C LEU A 134 -12.33 9.39 -15.58
N SER A 135 -13.06 9.96 -14.63
CA SER A 135 -12.87 11.34 -14.18
C SER A 135 -11.49 11.58 -13.55
N ALA A 136 -10.94 12.79 -13.73
CA ALA A 136 -9.73 13.19 -13.02
C ALA A 136 -9.95 13.13 -11.50
N GLY A 137 -9.06 12.43 -10.77
CA GLY A 137 -9.14 12.25 -9.32
C GLY A 137 -9.89 11.00 -8.84
N ALA A 138 -10.32 10.15 -9.76
CA ALA A 138 -10.90 8.84 -9.51
C ALA A 138 -9.80 7.75 -9.46
N GLY A 139 -10.08 6.60 -8.85
CA GLY A 139 -9.10 5.53 -8.66
C GLY A 139 -9.49 4.47 -7.64
N ILE A 140 -8.47 3.78 -7.11
CA ILE A 140 -8.62 2.80 -6.03
C ILE A 140 -7.78 3.25 -4.85
N ILE A 141 -8.37 3.21 -3.66
CA ILE A 141 -7.61 3.30 -2.41
C ILE A 141 -7.39 1.88 -1.90
N ILE A 142 -6.13 1.45 -1.81
CA ILE A 142 -5.76 0.16 -1.23
C ILE A 142 -5.33 0.32 0.23
N PHE A 143 -5.78 -0.60 1.06
CA PHE A 143 -5.45 -0.62 2.48
C PHE A 143 -5.40 -2.05 3.03
N PRO A 144 -4.63 -2.28 4.11
CA PRO A 144 -4.40 -3.62 4.64
C PRO A 144 -5.63 -4.13 5.39
N THR A 145 -5.80 -5.45 5.40
CA THR A 145 -6.76 -6.11 6.31
C THR A 145 -6.09 -6.39 7.66
N GLY A 146 -6.85 -6.26 8.75
CA GLY A 146 -6.33 -6.60 10.08
C GLY A 146 -6.09 -8.10 10.29
N SER A 147 -6.68 -8.95 9.45
CA SER A 147 -6.68 -10.41 9.60
C SER A 147 -5.71 -11.14 8.67
N SER A 148 -5.27 -10.53 7.56
CA SER A 148 -4.43 -11.21 6.56
C SER A 148 -3.37 -10.29 5.98
N ARG A 149 -2.15 -10.83 5.88
CA ARG A 149 -1.00 -10.17 5.21
C ARG A 149 -0.95 -10.43 3.71
N ASN A 150 -1.74 -11.38 3.23
CA ASN A 150 -1.83 -11.77 1.82
C ASN A 150 -3.05 -11.17 1.12
N LEU A 151 -3.76 -10.26 1.79
CA LEU A 151 -4.95 -9.60 1.28
C LEU A 151 -4.85 -8.10 1.52
N LEU A 152 -5.08 -7.36 0.45
CA LEU A 152 -5.35 -5.92 0.50
C LEU A 152 -6.79 -5.70 0.06
N VAL A 153 -7.44 -4.71 0.65
CA VAL A 153 -8.78 -4.29 0.25
C VAL A 153 -8.65 -3.02 -0.57
N GLY A 154 -9.37 -2.96 -1.68
CA GLY A 154 -9.50 -1.77 -2.51
C GLY A 154 -10.89 -1.18 -2.38
N ALA A 155 -10.99 0.10 -2.02
CA ALA A 155 -12.19 0.89 -2.16
C ALA A 155 -12.16 1.61 -3.52
N LEU A 156 -13.19 1.41 -4.32
CA LEU A 156 -13.26 1.91 -5.69
C LEU A 156 -13.94 3.28 -5.75
N PHE A 157 -13.39 4.13 -6.61
CA PHE A 157 -13.92 5.44 -6.96
C PHE A 157 -13.94 5.50 -8.49
N PRO A 158 -14.94 4.92 -9.18
CA PRO A 158 -14.97 4.88 -10.65
C PRO A 158 -15.21 6.28 -11.23
N ASP A 159 -16.21 6.99 -10.70
CA ASP A 159 -16.68 8.28 -11.20
C ASP A 159 -16.59 9.41 -10.16
N THR A 160 -16.08 9.11 -8.96
CA THR A 160 -15.99 10.05 -7.84
C THR A 160 -14.55 10.38 -7.53
N THR A 161 -14.32 11.58 -6.99
CA THR A 161 -12.99 11.96 -6.51
C THR A 161 -12.67 11.25 -5.20
N PHE A 162 -11.38 11.04 -4.93
CA PHE A 162 -10.96 10.58 -3.61
C PHE A 162 -11.44 11.51 -2.48
N PRO A 163 -11.63 10.99 -1.26
CA PRO A 163 -11.97 11.80 -0.10
C PRO A 163 -10.92 12.89 0.14
N GLU A 164 -11.34 14.07 0.58
CA GLU A 164 -10.45 15.24 0.74
C GLU A 164 -9.22 14.96 1.62
N PHE A 165 -9.35 14.05 2.60
CA PHE A 165 -8.24 13.66 3.48
C PHE A 165 -7.17 12.79 2.80
N ILE A 166 -7.33 12.37 1.54
CA ILE A 166 -6.28 11.67 0.79
C ILE A 166 -5.36 12.67 0.08
N GLY A 167 -5.90 13.79 -0.42
CA GLY A 167 -5.15 14.79 -1.19
C GLY A 167 -4.78 16.06 -0.42
N SER A 168 -5.42 16.34 0.71
CA SER A 168 -5.13 17.55 1.49
C SER A 168 -3.72 17.46 2.07
N PRO A 169 -2.75 18.30 1.61
CA PRO A 169 -1.49 18.43 2.32
C PRO A 169 -1.85 18.77 3.76
N SER A 170 -1.26 18.06 4.71
CA SER A 170 -1.48 18.35 6.12
C SER A 170 -1.05 19.80 6.34
N LEU A 171 -2.03 20.73 6.36
CA LEU A 171 -1.86 22.07 6.87
C LEU A 171 -1.71 21.90 8.38
N ILE A 172 -0.59 21.32 8.80
CA ILE A 172 -0.12 21.50 10.17
C ILE A 172 -0.01 23.01 10.28
N PRO A 173 -0.78 23.68 11.15
CA PRO A 173 -0.50 25.06 11.46
C PRO A 173 0.92 25.03 12.05
N ARG A 174 1.92 25.48 11.29
CA ARG A 174 3.20 25.89 11.87
C ARG A 174 2.94 27.17 12.67
N SER A 175 2.11 27.07 13.70
CA SER A 175 1.93 28.07 14.73
C SER A 175 2.62 27.56 15.99
N ILE A 176 3.93 27.37 15.90
CA ILE A 176 4.76 27.73 17.03
C ILE A 176 5.33 29.09 16.64
N PRO A 177 4.72 30.21 17.07
CA PRO A 177 5.46 31.46 17.08
C PRO A 177 6.68 31.20 17.95
N TYR A 178 7.84 31.02 17.33
CA TYR A 178 9.08 31.32 18.00
C TYR A 178 8.98 32.81 18.33
N SER A 179 8.53 33.12 19.54
CA SER A 179 8.84 34.40 20.14
C SER A 179 10.36 34.53 20.08
N PRO A 180 10.93 35.52 19.39
CA PRO A 180 12.33 35.83 19.56
C PRO A 180 12.46 36.30 21.01
N THR A 181 12.94 35.42 21.89
CA THR A 181 13.41 35.84 23.21
C THR A 181 14.66 36.67 22.97
N SER A 182 14.45 37.96 22.73
CA SER A 182 15.47 38.98 22.81
C SER A 182 15.99 39.02 24.24
N GLY A 183 17.06 38.27 24.49
CA GLY A 183 17.70 38.14 25.79
C GLY A 183 19.04 37.45 25.66
N HIS A 184 19.88 37.91 24.73
CA HIS A 184 21.29 37.52 24.71
C HIS A 184 22.04 38.42 25.69
N ASP A 185 22.46 37.82 26.80
CA ASP A 185 23.38 38.41 27.77
C ASP A 185 24.79 38.50 27.12
N PRO A 186 25.49 39.64 27.12
CA PRO A 186 26.80 39.77 26.46
C PRO A 186 27.93 38.91 27.07
N PHE A 187 27.66 38.17 28.15
CA PHE A 187 28.65 37.38 28.88
C PHE A 187 28.44 35.87 28.82
N ASP A 188 27.54 35.37 27.96
CA ASP A 188 27.34 33.92 27.83
C ASP A 188 28.51 33.29 27.06
N PRO A 189 29.35 32.42 27.69
CA PRO A 189 30.48 31.80 27.02
C PRO A 189 29.98 30.87 25.91
N ALA A 190 30.58 30.98 24.73
CA ALA A 190 30.24 30.17 23.58
C ALA A 190 30.24 28.66 23.92
N PRO A 191 29.23 27.89 23.48
CA PRO A 191 29.21 26.45 23.69
C PRO A 191 30.42 25.78 23.02
N PRO A 192 30.96 24.71 23.63
CA PRO A 192 32.15 24.03 23.11
C PRO A 192 31.87 23.47 21.71
N ASN A 193 32.76 23.80 20.78
CA ASN A 193 32.74 23.32 19.41
C ASN A 193 33.03 21.80 19.36
N ILE A 194 32.02 20.99 19.06
CA ILE A 194 32.13 19.50 19.00
C ILE A 194 32.76 19.03 17.66
N ALA A 195 33.23 19.93 16.79
CA ALA A 195 33.72 19.57 15.45
C ALA A 195 35.08 18.83 15.38
N ALA A 196 35.63 18.33 16.48
CA ALA A 196 36.94 17.68 16.48
C ALA A 196 36.94 16.34 17.23
N SER A 197 36.25 15.33 16.69
CA SER A 197 36.50 13.93 17.10
C SER A 197 36.16 12.93 16.00
N GLN A 198 36.89 13.02 14.88
CA GLN A 198 37.08 11.89 13.98
C GLN A 198 38.55 11.87 13.52
N ARG A 199 39.42 11.38 14.41
CA ARG A 199 40.69 10.80 14.00
C ARG A 199 40.92 9.52 14.80
N GLN A 200 41.34 8.50 14.07
CA GLN A 200 41.92 7.22 14.50
C GLN A 200 40.96 6.10 14.87
N ALA A 201 40.76 5.18 13.91
CA ALA A 201 41.04 3.76 14.12
C ALA A 201 41.21 3.04 12.77
N SER A 202 42.35 3.29 12.12
CA SER A 202 42.90 2.38 11.11
C SER A 202 43.50 1.18 11.84
N GLY A 203 42.70 0.11 11.95
CA GLY A 203 43.12 -1.18 12.53
C GLY A 203 43.26 -2.23 11.45
N SER A 204 44.49 -2.38 10.94
CA SER A 204 44.94 -3.56 10.20
C SER A 204 44.74 -4.83 11.03
N GLN A 205 44.08 -5.85 10.46
CA GLN A 205 44.42 -7.24 10.74
C GLN A 205 44.44 -8.05 9.43
N SER A 206 45.65 -8.17 8.90
CA SER A 206 46.09 -9.36 8.18
C SER A 206 46.11 -10.58 9.12
N ARG A 207 46.11 -11.77 8.49
CA ARG A 207 46.53 -13.11 8.98
C ARG A 207 45.38 -14.11 9.08
N PHE A 208 45.48 -15.38 8.68
CA PHE A 208 46.46 -16.22 7.97
C PHE A 208 45.70 -17.53 7.61
N LEU A 209 46.13 -18.24 6.56
CA LEU A 209 46.08 -19.70 6.27
C LEU A 209 45.00 -20.58 6.97
N SER A 210 44.31 -21.50 6.30
CA SER A 210 44.81 -22.60 5.45
C SER A 210 43.69 -23.20 4.60
#